data_AF-A0AAV8ZNV4-F1
#
_entry.id   AF-A0AAV8ZNV4-F1
#
_cell.length_a   1.000
_cell.length_b   1.000
_cell.length_c   1.000
_cell.angle_alpha   90.00
_cell.angle_beta   90.00
_cell.angle_gamma   90.00
#
_symmetry.space_group_name_H-M   'P 1'
#
loop_
_entity.id
_entity.type
_entity.pdbx_description
1 polymer ?
#
loop_
_entity_poly.entity_id
_entity_poly.type
_entity_poly.pdbx_seq_one_letter_code
_entity_poly.pdbx_strand_id
1 'polypeptide(L)'
;MDLILDSADNPLTGKRWWAESDEPWQTLACCMEIADVVRSPDPEKFRSHFPVHQDGSCNGLQHYAALGRDSAGAFSVNLTPSEVPQDVYSAVVALVEEQRAKDAENGIEVGFNCFFNFYFQFFNFESNAKLIFRLPKFLKDLLKEK
;
A
#
# COMPACT_ATOMS: atom_id res chain seq x y z
N MET A 1 -5.86 10.06 17.52
CA MET A 1 -7.17 10.64 17.86
C MET A 1 -7.24 12.12 17.51
N ASP A 2 -6.27 12.93 17.93
CA ASP A 2 -6.29 14.39 17.69
C ASP A 2 -6.42 14.80 16.22
N LEU A 3 -5.73 14.11 15.29
CA LEU A 3 -5.83 14.40 13.85
C LEU A 3 -7.21 14.07 13.25
N ILE A 4 -7.89 13.08 13.82
CA ILE A 4 -9.25 12.69 13.42
C ILE A 4 -10.21 13.79 13.86
N LEU A 5 -10.11 14.23 15.12
CA LEU A 5 -10.96 15.29 15.66
C LEU A 5 -10.70 16.64 14.99
N ASP A 6 -9.44 17.01 14.74
CA ASP A 6 -9.09 18.22 13.98
C ASP A 6 -9.64 18.17 12.55
N SER A 7 -9.57 17.01 11.89
CA SER A 7 -10.14 16.81 10.56
C SER A 7 -11.66 16.95 10.54
N ALA A 8 -12.35 16.48 11.60
CA ALA A 8 -13.80 16.63 11.73
C ALA A 8 -14.22 18.08 12.02
N ASP A 9 -13.51 18.78 12.91
CA ASP A 9 -13.89 20.11 13.39
C ASP A 9 -13.44 21.25 12.46
N ASN A 10 -12.24 21.14 11.88
CA ASN A 10 -11.61 22.15 11.05
C ASN A 10 -11.19 21.56 9.68
N PRO A 11 -12.13 21.02 8.89
CA PRO A 11 -11.81 20.22 7.71
C PRO A 11 -11.00 20.97 6.64
N LEU A 12 -11.16 22.29 6.53
CA LEU A 12 -10.49 23.12 5.52
C LEU A 12 -9.38 24.02 6.09
N THR A 13 -9.45 24.35 7.38
CA THR A 13 -8.59 25.34 8.05
C THR A 13 -7.58 24.72 9.01
N GLY A 14 -7.80 23.47 9.42
CA GLY A 14 -6.92 22.71 10.30
C GLY A 14 -5.75 22.07 9.54
N LYS A 15 -5.27 20.93 10.05
CA LYS A 15 -4.12 20.20 9.49
C LYS A 15 -4.45 19.44 8.22
N ARG A 16 -5.74 19.25 7.91
CA ARG A 16 -6.23 18.54 6.70
C ARG A 16 -5.66 17.13 6.55
N TRP A 17 -5.41 16.44 7.67
CA TRP A 17 -4.86 15.08 7.68
C TRP A 17 -5.70 14.10 6.85
N TRP A 18 -7.03 14.25 6.89
CA TRP A 18 -7.94 13.45 6.05
C TRP A 18 -7.63 13.50 4.55
N ALA A 19 -7.04 14.59 4.06
CA ALA A 19 -6.74 14.78 2.64
C ALA A 19 -5.48 14.02 2.17
N GLU A 20 -4.68 13.49 3.10
CA GLU A 20 -3.51 12.66 2.81
C GLU A 20 -3.87 11.18 2.59
N SER A 21 -5.13 10.79 2.88
CA SER A 21 -5.60 9.43 2.71
C SER A 21 -5.90 9.10 1.24
N ASP A 22 -5.79 7.81 0.89
CA ASP A 22 -6.14 7.29 -0.45
C ASP A 22 -7.61 7.57 -0.81
N GLU A 23 -8.53 7.44 0.15
CA GLU A 23 -9.96 7.78 0.01
C GLU A 23 -10.33 8.99 0.90
N PRO A 24 -10.00 10.22 0.48
CA PRO A 24 -9.97 11.37 1.40
C PRO A 24 -11.38 11.76 1.88
N TRP A 25 -12.37 11.81 1.00
CA TRP A 25 -13.74 12.19 1.38
C TRP A 25 -14.42 11.15 2.28
N GLN A 26 -14.15 9.86 2.05
CA GLN A 26 -14.64 8.79 2.93
C GLN A 26 -13.96 8.85 4.29
N THR A 27 -12.65 9.15 4.31
CA THR A 27 -11.88 9.35 5.55
C THR A 27 -12.41 10.53 6.34
N LEU A 28 -12.72 11.66 5.68
CA LEU A 28 -13.32 12.82 6.36
C LEU A 28 -14.69 12.48 6.97
N ALA A 29 -15.55 11.80 6.22
CA ALA A 29 -16.85 11.36 6.73
C ALA A 29 -16.71 10.41 7.93
N CYS A 30 -15.74 9.49 7.89
CA CYS A 30 -15.41 8.61 9.01
C CYS A 30 -14.90 9.40 10.22
N CYS A 31 -14.07 10.44 9.99
CA CYS A 31 -13.58 11.31 11.07
C CYS A 31 -14.73 12.03 11.78
N MET A 32 -15.71 12.54 11.02
CA MET A 32 -16.91 13.17 11.57
C MET A 32 -17.74 12.18 12.39
N GLU A 33 -17.96 10.96 11.88
CA GLU A 33 -18.71 9.93 12.61
C GLU A 33 -18.01 9.55 13.94
N ILE A 34 -16.68 9.35 13.90
CA ILE A 34 -15.90 9.05 15.11
C ILE A 34 -15.95 10.20 16.11
N ALA A 35 -15.90 11.45 15.65
CA ALA A 35 -16.01 12.61 16.52
C ALA A 35 -17.37 12.64 17.24
N ASP A 36 -18.46 12.36 16.53
CA ASP A 36 -19.80 12.27 17.11
C ASP A 36 -19.93 11.10 18.11
N VAL A 37 -19.35 9.94 17.81
CA VAL A 37 -19.31 8.77 18.71
C VAL A 37 -18.57 9.10 19.99
N VAL A 38 -17.35 9.66 19.90
CA VAL A 38 -16.50 9.96 21.06
C VAL A 38 -17.10 11.06 21.94
N ARG A 39 -17.85 12.00 21.35
CA ARG A 39 -18.55 13.08 22.07
C ARG A 39 -19.91 12.64 22.61
N SER A 40 -20.38 11.45 22.25
CA SER A 40 -21.66 10.94 22.74
C SER A 40 -21.55 10.48 24.20
N PRO A 41 -22.66 10.54 24.97
CA PRO A 41 -22.66 10.08 26.36
C PRO A 41 -22.40 8.57 26.53
N ASP A 42 -22.73 7.79 25.49
CA ASP A 42 -22.61 6.32 25.48
C ASP A 42 -22.24 5.86 24.06
N PRO A 43 -20.93 5.74 23.75
CA PRO A 43 -20.43 5.36 22.43
C PRO A 43 -21.01 4.04 21.90
N GLU A 44 -21.27 3.04 22.76
CA GLU A 44 -21.81 1.74 22.35
C GLU A 44 -23.28 1.82 21.93
N LYS A 45 -24.01 2.84 22.42
CA LYS A 45 -25.40 3.12 22.05
C LYS A 45 -25.54 4.18 20.96
N PHE A 46 -24.44 4.75 20.48
CA PHE A 46 -24.47 5.73 19.40
C PHE A 46 -25.00 5.07 18.12
N ARG A 47 -26.01 5.68 17.50
CA ARG A 47 -26.59 5.18 16.25
C ARG A 47 -25.76 5.68 15.06
N SER A 48 -24.78 4.88 14.67
CA SER A 48 -23.95 5.14 13.49
C SER A 48 -24.76 5.00 12.19
N HIS A 49 -24.56 5.92 11.26
CA HIS A 49 -25.06 5.85 9.88
C HIS A 49 -23.93 5.64 8.87
N PHE A 50 -22.67 5.69 9.32
CA PHE A 50 -21.51 5.47 8.47
C PHE A 50 -21.41 3.99 8.03
N PRO A 51 -21.36 3.71 6.71
CA PRO A 51 -21.17 2.35 6.21
C PRO A 51 -19.72 1.91 6.35
N VAL A 52 -19.50 0.71 6.89
CA VAL A 52 -18.17 0.09 7.01
C VAL A 52 -17.99 -0.94 5.90
N HIS A 53 -17.02 -0.72 5.03
CA HIS A 53 -16.72 -1.62 3.92
C HIS A 53 -15.93 -2.85 4.39
N GLN A 54 -16.21 -4.01 3.79
CA GLN A 54 -15.45 -5.25 3.95
C GLN A 54 -15.26 -5.86 2.56
N ASP A 55 -14.01 -6.09 2.16
CA ASP A 55 -13.66 -6.69 0.87
C ASP A 55 -12.51 -7.70 1.03
N GLY A 56 -12.42 -8.65 0.10
CA GLY A 56 -11.35 -9.64 0.05
C GLY A 56 -10.12 -9.11 -0.70
N SER A 57 -8.92 -9.51 -0.27
CA SER A 57 -7.65 -9.03 -0.87
C SER A 57 -7.55 -9.27 -2.38
N CYS A 58 -8.12 -10.37 -2.88
CA CYS A 58 -8.28 -10.62 -4.31
C CYS A 58 -9.37 -11.68 -4.57
N ASN A 59 -10.61 -11.24 -4.73
CA ASN A 59 -11.79 -12.13 -4.84
C ASN A 59 -11.64 -13.16 -5.99
N GLY A 60 -11.05 -12.75 -7.13
CA GLY A 60 -10.81 -13.66 -8.26
C GLY A 60 -9.85 -14.81 -7.92
N LEU A 61 -8.72 -14.51 -7.26
CA LEU A 61 -7.77 -15.54 -6.83
C LEU A 61 -8.29 -16.38 -5.68
N GLN A 62 -9.13 -15.82 -4.80
CA GLN A 62 -9.87 -16.60 -3.80
C GLN A 62 -10.75 -17.65 -4.47
N HIS A 63 -11.49 -17.30 -5.51
CA HIS A 63 -12.26 -18.28 -6.28
C HIS A 63 -11.38 -19.34 -6.95
N TYR A 64 -10.26 -18.94 -7.57
CA TYR A 64 -9.32 -19.92 -8.16
C TYR A 64 -8.74 -20.88 -7.13
N ALA A 65 -8.29 -20.38 -5.99
CA ALA A 65 -7.74 -21.20 -4.92
C ALA A 65 -8.78 -22.17 -4.35
N ALA A 66 -10.03 -21.72 -4.16
CA ALA A 66 -11.13 -22.57 -3.68
C ALA A 66 -11.50 -23.66 -4.71
N LEU A 67 -11.62 -23.31 -5.99
CA LEU A 67 -11.94 -24.24 -7.07
C LEU A 67 -10.84 -25.30 -7.23
N GLY A 68 -9.56 -24.87 -7.17
CA GLY A 68 -8.40 -25.75 -7.31
C GLY A 68 -8.00 -26.48 -6.02
N ARG A 69 -8.59 -26.13 -4.87
CA ARG A 69 -8.13 -26.55 -3.53
C ARG A 69 -6.62 -26.30 -3.32
N ASP A 70 -6.12 -25.21 -3.90
CA ASP A 70 -4.72 -24.81 -3.76
C ASP A 70 -4.50 -24.21 -2.38
N SER A 71 -3.82 -24.96 -1.50
CA SER A 71 -3.56 -24.54 -0.13
C SER A 71 -2.57 -23.35 -0.06
N ALA A 72 -1.62 -23.27 -0.99
CA ALA A 72 -0.65 -22.18 -1.03
C ALA A 72 -1.32 -20.89 -1.52
N GLY A 73 -2.11 -20.98 -2.59
CA GLY A 73 -2.95 -19.88 -3.07
C GLY A 73 -4.00 -19.45 -2.04
N ALA A 74 -4.67 -20.39 -1.37
CA ALA A 74 -5.65 -20.09 -0.32
C ALA A 74 -5.03 -19.31 0.85
N PHE A 75 -3.80 -19.65 1.24
CA PHE A 75 -3.07 -18.90 2.25
C PHE A 75 -2.74 -17.49 1.76
N SER A 76 -2.19 -17.33 0.55
CA SER A 76 -1.77 -16.01 0.04
C SER A 76 -2.92 -15.01 -0.14
N VAL A 77 -4.15 -15.50 -0.28
CA VAL A 77 -5.37 -14.68 -0.46
C VAL A 77 -6.34 -14.73 0.74
N ASN A 78 -5.85 -15.11 1.92
CA ASN A 78 -6.58 -15.04 3.19
C ASN A 78 -7.81 -15.97 3.33
N LEU A 79 -7.86 -17.08 2.60
CA LEU A 79 -8.87 -18.13 2.82
C LEU A 79 -8.50 -19.07 3.98
N THR A 80 -7.20 -19.26 4.21
CA THR A 80 -6.69 -20.01 5.35
C THR A 80 -6.56 -19.08 6.57
N PRO A 81 -7.09 -19.46 7.75
CA PRO A 81 -6.93 -18.66 8.96
C PRO A 81 -5.47 -18.36 9.28
N SER A 82 -5.18 -17.13 9.66
CA SER A 82 -3.85 -16.64 10.03
C SER A 82 -3.99 -15.50 11.04
N GLU A 83 -3.00 -15.35 11.91
CA GLU A 83 -2.92 -14.24 12.88
C GLU A 83 -2.72 -12.88 12.18
N VAL A 84 -2.10 -12.89 10.99
CA VAL A 84 -1.85 -11.69 10.19
C VAL A 84 -2.37 -11.86 8.76
N PRO A 85 -2.92 -10.80 8.14
CA PRO A 85 -3.36 -10.85 6.76
C PRO A 85 -2.16 -11.00 5.82
N GLN A 86 -2.34 -11.82 4.80
CA GLN A 86 -1.40 -12.02 3.70
C GLN A 86 -1.66 -11.01 2.59
N ASP A 87 -0.59 -10.55 1.97
CA ASP A 87 -0.62 -9.61 0.84
C ASP A 87 -0.08 -10.30 -0.42
N VAL A 88 -1.01 -10.82 -1.23
CA VAL A 88 -0.70 -11.46 -2.51
C VAL A 88 0.00 -10.50 -3.47
N TYR A 89 -0.28 -9.19 -3.41
CA TYR A 89 0.32 -8.22 -4.31
C TYR A 89 1.80 -8.01 -3.97
N SER A 90 2.14 -7.83 -2.69
CA SER A 90 3.54 -7.74 -2.26
C SER A 90 4.32 -9.01 -2.59
N ALA A 91 3.70 -10.19 -2.43
CA ALA A 91 4.33 -11.45 -2.82
C ALA A 91 4.63 -11.52 -4.33
N VAL A 92 3.68 -11.10 -5.18
CA VAL A 92 3.87 -11.05 -6.63
C VAL A 92 4.92 -10.00 -7.01
N VAL A 93 4.93 -8.82 -6.38
CA VAL A 93 5.94 -7.78 -6.61
C VAL A 93 7.34 -8.31 -6.33
N ALA A 94 7.55 -9.03 -5.22
CA ALA A 94 8.85 -9.60 -4.89
C ALA A 94 9.34 -10.59 -5.97
N LEU A 95 8.45 -11.43 -6.48
CA LEU A 95 8.76 -12.39 -7.57
C LEU A 95 9.07 -11.68 -8.88
N VAL A 96 8.28 -10.65 -9.24
CA VAL A 96 8.49 -9.86 -10.46
C VAL A 96 9.80 -9.09 -10.39
N GLU A 97 10.17 -8.54 -9.23
CA GLU A 97 11.43 -7.83 -9.06
C GLU A 97 12.66 -8.73 -9.21
N GLU A 98 12.59 -9.98 -8.75
CA GLU A 98 13.65 -10.96 -8.98
C GLU A 98 13.84 -11.21 -10.49
N GLN A 99 12.75 -11.37 -11.24
CA GLN A 99 12.82 -11.59 -12.68
C GLN A 99 13.31 -10.34 -13.42
N ARG A 100 12.78 -9.17 -13.07
CA ARG A 100 13.19 -7.88 -13.65
C ARG A 100 14.69 -7.64 -13.43
N ALA A 101 15.23 -8.03 -12.27
CA ALA A 101 16.66 -7.94 -11.99
C ALA A 101 17.50 -8.84 -12.91
N LYS A 102 17.08 -10.09 -13.15
CA LYS A 102 17.74 -10.99 -14.11
C LYS A 102 17.69 -10.45 -15.53
N ASP A 103 16.55 -9.91 -15.94
CA ASP A 103 16.38 -9.30 -17.27
C ASP A 103 17.32 -8.10 -17.46
N ALA A 104 17.46 -7.27 -16.42
CA ALA A 104 18.43 -6.19 -16.41
C ALA A 104 19.88 -6.73 -16.48
N GLU A 105 20.24 -7.76 -15.72
CA GLU A 105 21.60 -8.33 -15.83
C GLU A 105 21.91 -8.89 -17.21
N ASN A 106 20.88 -9.38 -17.92
CA ASN A 106 20.98 -9.95 -19.26
C ASN A 106 20.91 -8.91 -20.40
N GLY A 107 20.88 -7.61 -20.11
CA GLY A 107 20.87 -6.58 -21.16
C GLY A 107 19.47 -6.28 -21.74
N ILE A 108 18.38 -6.78 -21.16
CA ILE A 108 17.03 -6.55 -21.67
C ILE A 108 16.55 -5.15 -21.26
N GLU A 109 16.41 -4.25 -22.23
CA GLU A 109 16.13 -2.82 -22.03
C GLU A 109 14.95 -2.54 -21.10
N VAL A 110 13.85 -3.28 -21.24
CA VAL A 110 12.66 -3.11 -20.38
C VAL A 110 12.98 -3.42 -18.91
N GLY A 111 13.79 -4.44 -18.62
CA GLY A 111 14.22 -4.76 -17.25
C GLY A 111 15.02 -3.64 -16.60
N PHE A 112 15.85 -2.94 -17.38
CA PHE A 112 16.59 -1.74 -16.94
C PHE A 112 15.68 -0.54 -16.74
N ASN A 113 14.82 -0.23 -17.72
CA ASN A 113 13.97 0.95 -17.69
C ASN A 113 12.93 0.84 -16.57
N CYS A 114 12.40 -0.36 -16.32
CA CYS A 114 11.56 -0.62 -15.16
C CYS A 114 12.31 -0.41 -13.84
N PHE A 115 13.59 -0.80 -13.73
CA PHE A 115 14.39 -0.52 -12.54
C PHE A 115 14.51 0.98 -12.28
N PHE A 116 14.88 1.74 -13.31
CA PHE A 116 15.14 3.17 -13.22
C PHE A 116 13.86 3.93 -12.82
N ASN A 117 12.73 3.64 -13.48
CA ASN A 117 11.47 4.32 -13.19
C ASN A 117 10.89 3.94 -11.83
N PHE A 118 10.96 2.65 -11.43
CA PHE A 118 10.41 2.21 -10.15
C PHE A 118 11.21 2.76 -8.97
N TYR A 119 12.55 2.73 -9.03
CA TYR A 119 13.38 3.27 -7.94
C TYR A 119 13.28 4.79 -7.83
N PHE A 120 13.24 5.53 -8.94
CA PHE A 120 13.24 7.00 -8.89
C PHE A 120 11.87 7.58 -8.49
N GLN A 121 10.78 6.91 -8.83
CA GLN A 121 9.42 7.36 -8.52
C GLN A 121 8.98 6.98 -7.10
N PHE A 122 9.46 5.85 -6.54
CA PHE A 122 9.15 5.46 -5.15
C PHE A 122 10.16 5.97 -4.11
N PHE A 123 11.45 6.04 -4.45
CA PHE A 123 12.48 6.61 -3.57
C PHE A 123 12.92 7.96 -4.15
N ASN A 124 12.25 9.04 -3.75
CA ASN A 124 12.67 10.42 -4.04
C ASN A 124 14.20 10.57 -3.86
N PHE A 125 14.93 10.67 -4.96
CA PHE A 125 16.39 10.56 -4.99
C PHE A 125 17.10 11.81 -4.43
N GLU A 126 16.38 12.84 -4.02
CA GLU A 126 16.99 14.13 -3.63
C GLU A 126 17.73 14.12 -2.28
N SER A 127 17.74 13.04 -1.49
CA SER A 127 18.30 13.14 -0.12
C SER A 127 19.29 12.07 0.33
N ASN A 128 19.59 11.02 -0.45
CA ASN A 128 20.46 9.94 0.06
C ASN A 128 21.54 9.47 -0.92
N ALA A 129 22.64 10.24 -1.00
CA ALA A 129 23.89 9.84 -1.65
C ALA A 129 24.46 8.48 -1.17
N LYS A 130 24.01 7.99 0.01
CA LYS A 130 24.39 6.67 0.55
C LYS A 130 23.80 5.48 -0.24
N LEU A 131 22.71 5.67 -1.00
CA LEU A 131 22.08 4.58 -1.76
C LEU A 131 22.83 4.24 -3.06
N ILE A 132 23.57 5.20 -3.65
CA ILE A 132 24.40 4.96 -4.84
C ILE A 132 25.39 3.82 -4.60
N PHE A 133 25.90 3.68 -3.38
CA PHE A 133 26.83 2.62 -3.00
C PHE A 133 26.18 1.23 -2.93
N ARG A 134 24.86 1.13 -2.86
CA ARG A 134 24.12 -0.14 -2.89
C ARG A 134 23.67 -0.56 -4.29
N LEU A 135 23.87 0.29 -5.30
CA LEU A 135 23.55 -0.08 -6.67
C LEU A 135 24.44 -1.25 -7.15
N PRO A 136 23.87 -2.19 -7.93
CA PRO A 136 24.65 -3.18 -8.68
C PRO A 136 25.76 -2.50 -9.49
N LYS A 137 26.88 -3.19 -9.69
CA LYS A 137 28.07 -2.62 -10.32
C LYS A 137 27.77 -1.99 -11.70
N PHE A 138 26.94 -2.66 -12.50
CA PHE A 138 26.58 -2.17 -13.84
C PHE A 138 25.85 -0.79 -13.82
N LEU A 139 25.03 -0.51 -12.80
CA LEU A 139 24.34 0.79 -12.65
C LEU A 139 25.28 1.90 -12.20
N LYS A 140 26.27 1.56 -11.37
CA LYS A 140 27.33 2.50 -10.99
C LYS A 140 28.19 2.87 -12.18
N ASP A 141 28.41 1.92 -13.08
CA ASP A 141 29.20 2.13 -14.29
C ASP A 141 28.41 3.02 -15.28
N LEU A 142 27.11 2.78 -15.47
CA LEU A 142 26.23 3.60 -16.30
C LEU A 142 26.06 5.05 -15.78
N LEU A 143 26.01 5.24 -14.46
CA LEU A 143 25.91 6.57 -13.83
C LEU A 143 27.22 7.37 -13.88
N LYS A 144 28.37 6.71 -14.12
CA LYS A 144 29.67 7.37 -14.31
C LYS A 144 29.92 7.82 -15.76
N GLU A 145 29.11 7.34 -16.70
CA GLU A 145 29.20 7.70 -18.13
C GLU A 145 28.30 8.87 -18.53
N LYS A 146 27.63 9.54 -17.56
CA LYS A 146 26.96 10.83 -17.75
C LYS A 146 27.74 11.93 -17.03
#